data_AF-A0A957L050-F1
#
_entry.id   AF-A0A957L050-F1
#
_cell.length_a   1.000
_cell.length_b   1.000
_cell.length_c   1.000
_cell.angle_alpha   90.00
_cell.angle_beta   90.00
_cell.angle_gamma   90.00
#
_symmetry.space_group_name_H-M   'P 1'
#
loop_
_entity.id
_entity.type
_entity.pdbx_description
1 polymer ?
#
loop_
_entity_poly.entity_id
_entity_poly.type
_entity_poly.pdbx_seq_one_letter_code
_entity_poly.pdbx_strand_id
1 'polypeptide(L)'
;LALANRIGYPVLVRPSFVLGGRAMAIAYRDESLRHFLTKATAVAGGNDILVDQFIEDAFEVDVDALVDEERVVIAGVMQHIEEAGIHSGDSACVLPPYKISLYHMSIIEEFTERLGKALNVRGLMNIQYAIKDDIVYVIEVNPRASRTVPFVSKATGVPVAKLAAKVQAGALLADLGFTETPRVDGFFVKEVVLPFNKLPGS
;
A
#
# COMPACT_ATOMS: atom_id res chain seq x y z
N LEU A 1 18.39 -3.67 -18.29
CA LEU A 1 19.58 -2.82 -18.13
C LEU A 1 19.38 -1.44 -18.74
N ALA A 2 19.07 -1.32 -20.04
CA ALA A 2 18.79 -0.01 -20.65
C ALA A 2 17.72 0.81 -19.90
N LEU A 3 16.64 0.16 -19.44
CA LEU A 3 15.62 0.80 -18.61
C LEU A 3 16.19 1.35 -17.29
N ALA A 4 17.00 0.58 -16.57
CA ALA A 4 17.60 1.00 -15.30
C ALA A 4 18.59 2.16 -15.48
N ASN A 5 19.37 2.17 -16.57
CA ASN A 5 20.26 3.29 -16.88
C ASN A 5 19.50 4.57 -17.24
N ARG A 6 18.27 4.44 -17.74
CA ARG A 6 17.38 5.59 -18.00
C ARG A 6 16.73 6.12 -16.72
N ILE A 7 16.33 5.23 -15.81
CA ILE A 7 15.73 5.58 -14.52
C ILE A 7 16.79 6.19 -13.57
N GLY A 8 18.00 5.61 -13.56
CA GLY A 8 19.03 5.89 -12.57
C GLY A 8 18.94 4.92 -11.39
N TYR A 9 20.09 4.56 -10.81
CA TYR A 9 20.17 3.71 -9.62
C TYR A 9 20.01 4.56 -8.33
N PRO A 10 19.47 3.99 -7.24
CA PRO A 10 18.98 2.61 -7.11
C PRO A 10 17.62 2.36 -7.77
N VAL A 11 17.42 1.14 -8.27
CA VAL A 11 16.15 0.70 -8.87
C VAL A 11 15.54 -0.45 -8.07
N LEU A 12 14.21 -0.45 -7.96
CA LEU A 12 13.43 -1.50 -7.32
C LEU A 12 12.95 -2.50 -8.37
N VAL A 13 13.27 -3.77 -8.16
CA VAL A 13 12.76 -4.89 -8.98
C VAL A 13 11.53 -5.46 -8.30
N ARG A 14 10.39 -5.47 -8.99
CA ARG A 14 9.12 -6.01 -8.49
C ARG A 14 8.53 -7.03 -9.47
N PRO A 15 8.53 -8.33 -9.14
CA PRO A 15 7.79 -9.32 -9.93
C PRO A 15 6.30 -9.01 -9.93
N SER A 16 5.60 -9.30 -11.03
CA SER A 16 4.13 -9.22 -11.05
C SER A 16 3.50 -10.41 -10.31
N PHE A 17 2.27 -10.22 -9.82
CA PHE A 17 1.45 -11.26 -9.17
C PHE A 17 2.06 -11.92 -7.92
N VAL A 18 2.93 -11.20 -7.20
CA VAL A 18 3.44 -11.61 -5.89
C VAL A 18 2.91 -10.71 -4.79
N LEU A 19 2.83 -11.26 -3.57
CA LEU A 19 2.44 -10.54 -2.37
C LEU A 19 3.56 -10.64 -1.33
N GLY A 20 3.64 -9.67 -0.43
CA GLY A 20 4.59 -9.73 0.69
C GLY A 20 6.04 -9.44 0.31
N GLY A 21 6.29 -8.69 -0.77
CA GLY A 21 7.64 -8.39 -1.23
C GLY A 21 8.43 -9.60 -1.77
N ARG A 22 7.76 -10.71 -2.09
CA ARG A 22 8.46 -11.94 -2.52
C ARG A 22 9.29 -11.69 -3.78
N ALA A 23 10.59 -11.93 -3.67
CA ALA A 23 11.59 -11.67 -4.73
C ALA A 23 11.65 -10.21 -5.21
N MET A 24 11.18 -9.26 -4.40
CA MET A 24 11.53 -7.86 -4.57
C MET A 24 12.97 -7.62 -4.11
N ALA A 25 13.66 -6.72 -4.80
CA ALA A 25 15.03 -6.36 -4.45
C ALA A 25 15.39 -4.96 -4.94
N ILE A 26 16.22 -4.27 -4.16
CA ILE A 26 16.80 -2.97 -4.53
C ILE A 26 18.17 -3.25 -5.16
N ALA A 27 18.32 -2.88 -6.43
CA ALA A 27 19.58 -2.96 -7.14
C ALA A 27 20.26 -1.57 -7.13
N TYR A 28 21.53 -1.53 -6.75
CA TYR A 28 22.33 -0.30 -6.74
C TYR A 28 23.27 -0.19 -7.95
N ARG A 29 23.42 -1.29 -8.70
CA ARG A 29 24.27 -1.38 -9.90
C ARG A 29 23.84 -2.50 -10.84
N ASP A 30 24.31 -2.44 -12.07
CA ASP A 30 24.08 -3.42 -13.14
C ASP A 30 24.28 -4.87 -12.71
N GLU A 31 25.34 -5.16 -11.96
CA GLU A 31 25.66 -6.50 -11.47
C GLU A 31 24.55 -7.05 -10.56
N SER A 32 24.17 -6.28 -9.54
CA SER A 32 23.08 -6.64 -8.63
C SER A 32 21.74 -6.79 -9.35
N LEU A 33 21.46 -5.91 -10.32
CA LEU A 33 20.23 -5.97 -11.10
C LEU A 33 20.13 -7.25 -11.92
N ARG A 34 21.21 -7.67 -12.60
CA ARG A 34 21.23 -8.94 -13.36
C ARG A 34 20.89 -10.13 -12.46
N HIS A 35 21.53 -10.19 -11.29
CA HIS A 35 21.31 -11.27 -10.32
C HIS A 35 19.87 -11.33 -9.83
N PHE A 36 19.29 -10.17 -9.47
CA PHE A 36 17.91 -10.11 -8.99
C PHE A 36 16.90 -10.43 -10.09
N LEU A 37 17.12 -9.97 -11.33
CA LEU A 37 16.25 -10.30 -12.45
C LEU A 37 16.20 -11.81 -12.69
N THR A 38 17.33 -12.54 -12.62
CA THR A 38 17.32 -14.00 -12.77
C THR A 38 16.42 -14.68 -11.72
N LYS A 39 16.47 -14.24 -10.47
CA LYS A 39 15.61 -14.75 -9.40
C LYS A 39 14.14 -14.36 -9.59
N ALA A 40 13.89 -13.09 -9.93
CA ALA A 40 12.55 -12.55 -10.15
C ALA A 40 11.85 -13.27 -11.32
N THR A 41 12.53 -13.56 -12.43
CA THR A 41 11.97 -14.29 -13.57
C THR A 41 11.49 -15.70 -13.18
N ALA A 42 12.24 -16.40 -12.32
CA ALA A 42 11.84 -17.72 -11.85
C ALA A 42 10.55 -17.67 -11.00
N VAL A 43 10.34 -16.59 -10.23
CA VAL A 43 9.16 -16.41 -9.38
C VAL A 43 7.96 -15.84 -10.15
N ALA A 44 8.20 -14.98 -11.14
CA ALA A 44 7.16 -14.33 -11.92
C ALA A 44 6.36 -15.31 -12.80
N GLY A 45 6.86 -16.53 -13.02
CA GLY A 45 6.12 -17.57 -13.74
C GLY A 45 5.76 -17.20 -15.17
N GLY A 46 6.61 -16.41 -15.83
CA GLY A 46 6.37 -15.89 -17.19
C GLY A 46 5.65 -14.55 -17.25
N ASN A 47 5.23 -13.98 -16.10
CA ASN A 47 4.69 -12.62 -16.04
C ASN A 47 5.78 -11.54 -16.10
N ASP A 48 5.36 -10.32 -16.42
CA ASP A 48 6.25 -9.17 -16.49
C ASP A 48 6.88 -8.82 -15.14
N ILE A 49 8.08 -8.24 -15.19
CA ILE A 49 8.80 -7.74 -14.02
C ILE A 49 8.89 -6.22 -14.16
N LEU A 50 8.39 -5.52 -13.15
CA LEU A 50 8.52 -4.07 -13.07
C LEU A 50 9.91 -3.71 -12.54
N VAL A 51 10.56 -2.76 -13.19
CA VAL A 51 11.78 -2.11 -12.70
C VAL A 51 11.47 -0.64 -12.61
N ASP A 52 11.52 -0.10 -11.39
CA ASP A 52 11.14 1.28 -11.11
C ASP A 52 12.22 2.00 -10.28
N GLN A 53 12.11 3.32 -10.17
CA GLN A 53 12.98 4.09 -9.28
C GLN A 53 12.72 3.68 -7.83
N PHE A 54 13.79 3.41 -7.08
CA PHE A 54 13.65 3.23 -5.64
C PHE A 54 13.62 4.60 -4.95
N ILE A 55 12.56 4.86 -4.18
CA ILE A 55 12.36 6.14 -3.50
C ILE A 55 12.89 6.01 -2.06
N GLU A 56 14.18 6.30 -1.88
CA GLU A 56 14.84 6.33 -0.56
C GLU A 56 14.31 7.47 0.32
N ASP A 57 14.38 7.31 1.63
CA ASP A 57 14.05 8.36 2.63
C ASP A 57 12.63 8.94 2.48
N ALA A 58 11.66 8.10 2.09
CA ALA A 58 10.28 8.51 1.91
C ALA A 58 9.37 7.99 3.04
N PHE A 59 8.39 8.79 3.44
CA PHE A 59 7.32 8.30 4.31
C PHE A 59 6.39 7.39 3.53
N GLU A 60 6.16 6.17 4.01
CA GLU A 60 5.19 5.24 3.43
C GLU A 60 3.82 5.39 4.10
N VAL A 61 2.77 5.31 3.29
CA VAL A 61 1.38 5.50 3.72
C VAL A 61 0.52 4.40 3.14
N ASP A 62 -0.20 3.67 3.99
CA ASP A 62 -1.23 2.72 3.59
C ASP A 62 -2.61 3.37 3.71
N VAL A 63 -3.44 3.20 2.69
CA VAL A 63 -4.83 3.67 2.67
C VAL A 63 -5.74 2.49 2.40
N ASP A 64 -6.67 2.21 3.30
CA ASP A 64 -7.79 1.30 3.04
C ASP A 64 -9.02 2.12 2.67
N ALA A 65 -9.68 1.75 1.57
CA ALA A 65 -10.87 2.44 1.06
C ALA A 65 -11.96 1.45 0.62
N LEU A 66 -13.21 1.91 0.68
CA LEU A 66 -14.38 1.22 0.15
C LEU A 66 -14.88 1.93 -1.11
N VAL A 67 -15.25 1.15 -2.12
CA VAL A 67 -15.72 1.65 -3.41
C VAL A 67 -17.03 0.96 -3.79
N ASP A 68 -18.07 1.74 -4.05
CA ASP A 68 -19.32 1.27 -4.65
C ASP A 68 -19.46 1.78 -6.09
N GLU A 69 -20.70 1.83 -6.60
CA GLU A 69 -21.00 2.29 -7.94
C GLU A 69 -20.77 3.78 -8.18
N GLU A 70 -20.85 4.58 -7.13
CA GLU A 70 -20.94 6.03 -7.23
C GLU A 70 -19.75 6.73 -6.57
N ARG A 71 -19.14 6.10 -5.57
CA ARG A 71 -18.26 6.74 -4.59
C ARG A 71 -17.10 5.87 -4.17
N VAL A 72 -16.04 6.57 -3.76
CA VAL A 72 -14.89 6.02 -3.05
C VAL A 72 -14.84 6.71 -1.70
N VAL A 73 -14.78 5.93 -0.61
CA VAL A 73 -14.69 6.47 0.75
C VAL A 73 -13.51 5.82 1.46
N ILE A 74 -12.58 6.64 1.93
CA ILE A 74 -11.43 6.17 2.72
C ILE A 74 -11.92 5.67 4.07
N ALA A 75 -11.54 4.44 4.42
CA ALA A 75 -11.82 3.84 5.72
C ALA A 75 -10.73 4.14 6.75
N GLY A 76 -9.49 4.29 6.31
CA GLY A 76 -8.40 4.70 7.20
C GLY A 76 -7.12 4.99 6.42
N VAL A 77 -6.36 5.97 6.92
CA VAL A 77 -5.02 6.30 6.43
C VAL A 77 -4.05 5.98 7.55
N MET A 78 -3.02 5.19 7.22
CA MET A 78 -2.01 4.71 8.16
C MET A 78 -0.66 5.20 7.69
N GLN A 79 0.06 5.90 8.55
CA GLN A 79 1.44 6.30 8.30
C GLN A 79 2.37 5.23 8.88
N HIS A 80 3.34 4.76 8.10
CA HIS A 80 4.37 3.87 8.62
C HIS A 80 5.36 4.63 9.50
N ILE A 81 5.94 3.94 10.47
CA ILE A 81 7.00 4.49 11.33
C ILE A 81 8.35 4.36 10.61
N GLU A 82 8.60 3.19 10.03
CA GLU A 82 9.70 2.92 9.13
C GLU A 82 9.52 3.64 7.78
N GLU A 83 10.64 3.98 7.15
CA GLU A 83 10.67 4.58 5.82
C GLU A 83 10.46 3.55 4.71
N ALA A 84 10.10 4.05 3.53
CA ALA A 84 9.88 3.22 2.35
C ALA A 84 11.11 2.34 2.05
N GLY A 85 10.85 1.05 1.82
CA GLY A 85 11.89 0.04 1.64
C GLY A 85 11.84 -1.06 2.68
N ILE A 86 11.22 -0.81 3.84
CA ILE A 86 10.77 -1.85 4.76
C ILE A 86 9.33 -2.21 4.39
N HIS A 87 9.08 -3.50 4.18
CA HIS A 87 7.78 -3.97 3.68
C HIS A 87 6.66 -3.62 4.68
N SER A 88 5.54 -3.05 4.22
CA SER A 88 4.38 -2.64 5.06
C SER A 88 3.89 -3.68 6.09
N GLY A 89 4.05 -4.95 5.74
CA GLY A 89 3.80 -6.09 6.61
C GLY A 89 4.65 -6.15 7.86
N ASP A 90 5.90 -5.71 7.75
CA ASP A 90 6.97 -5.76 8.74
C ASP A 90 7.21 -4.37 9.39
N SER A 91 6.61 -3.30 8.84
CA SER A 91 6.64 -1.96 9.44
C SER A 91 5.61 -1.80 10.55
N ALA A 92 5.93 -1.03 11.58
CA ALA A 92 4.95 -0.43 12.46
C ALA A 92 4.17 0.67 11.72
N CYS A 93 2.93 0.91 12.13
CA CYS A 93 2.15 2.01 11.57
C CYS A 93 1.18 2.62 12.57
N VAL A 94 0.76 3.85 12.29
CA VAL A 94 -0.13 4.64 13.14
C VAL A 94 -1.30 5.20 12.36
N LEU A 95 -2.48 5.13 12.97
CA LEU A 95 -3.74 5.72 12.50
C LEU A 95 -4.30 6.61 13.62
N PRO A 96 -4.60 7.90 13.36
CA PRO A 96 -4.41 8.61 12.10
C PRO A 96 -2.93 8.99 11.87
N PRO A 97 -2.54 9.44 10.67
CA PRO A 97 -1.20 9.95 10.41
C PRO A 97 -0.85 11.12 11.33
N TYR A 98 0.38 11.19 11.82
CA TYR A 98 0.83 12.21 12.76
C TYR A 98 1.80 13.22 12.15
N LYS A 99 2.40 12.89 11.00
CA LYS A 99 3.42 13.72 10.32
C LYS A 99 3.09 13.99 8.85
N ILE A 100 1.85 13.76 8.43
CA ILE A 100 1.39 14.07 7.07
C ILE A 100 0.61 15.38 7.10
N SER A 101 1.00 16.33 6.25
CA SER A 101 0.34 17.63 6.14
C SER A 101 -1.05 17.48 5.49
N LEU A 102 -1.95 18.43 5.76
CA LEU A 102 -3.27 18.46 5.10
C LEU A 102 -3.17 18.56 3.57
N TYR A 103 -2.12 19.20 3.06
CA TYR A 103 -1.81 19.26 1.64
C TYR A 103 -1.55 17.88 1.04
N HIS A 104 -0.68 17.08 1.68
CA HIS A 104 -0.44 15.70 1.22
C HIS A 104 -1.67 14.81 1.40
N MET A 105 -2.43 14.99 2.48
CA MET A 105 -3.69 14.27 2.70
C MET A 105 -4.70 14.52 1.58
N SER A 106 -4.87 15.77 1.13
CA SER A 106 -5.81 16.07 0.04
C SER A 106 -5.41 15.43 -1.29
N ILE A 107 -4.10 15.32 -1.56
CA ILE A 107 -3.59 14.63 -2.76
C ILE A 107 -3.84 13.12 -2.65
N ILE A 108 -3.59 12.53 -1.48
CA ILE A 108 -3.87 11.11 -1.21
C ILE A 108 -5.37 10.81 -1.39
N GLU A 109 -6.25 11.69 -0.91
CA GLU A 109 -7.70 11.59 -1.09
C GLU A 109 -8.09 11.62 -2.58
N GLU A 110 -7.58 12.60 -3.33
CA GLU A 110 -7.83 12.74 -4.77
C GLU A 110 -7.35 11.49 -5.55
N PHE A 111 -6.12 11.04 -5.28
CA PHE A 111 -5.55 9.88 -5.96
C PHE A 111 -6.31 8.61 -5.62
N THR A 112 -6.71 8.44 -4.36
CA THR A 112 -7.50 7.29 -3.91
C THR A 112 -8.84 7.23 -4.65
N GLU A 113 -9.54 8.36 -4.78
CA GLU A 113 -10.79 8.43 -5.51
C GLU A 113 -10.61 8.09 -7.00
N ARG A 114 -9.60 8.70 -7.64
CA ARG A 114 -9.30 8.49 -9.06
C ARG A 114 -8.93 7.03 -9.35
N LEU A 115 -8.11 6.42 -8.50
CA LEU A 115 -7.69 5.03 -8.65
C LEU A 115 -8.86 4.06 -8.47
N GLY A 116 -9.69 4.26 -7.45
CA GLY A 116 -10.88 3.42 -7.22
C GLY A 116 -11.84 3.41 -8.41
N LYS A 117 -12.08 4.59 -9.00
CA LYS A 117 -12.91 4.75 -10.20
C LYS A 117 -12.26 4.15 -11.44
N ALA A 118 -11.00 4.48 -11.71
CA ALA A 118 -10.29 4.03 -12.91
C ALA A 118 -10.13 2.50 -12.97
N LEU A 119 -9.96 1.85 -11.82
CA LEU A 119 -9.81 0.40 -11.70
C LEU A 119 -11.16 -0.34 -11.58
N ASN A 120 -12.29 0.38 -11.61
CA ASN A 120 -13.65 -0.16 -11.44
C ASN A 120 -13.77 -1.06 -10.18
N VAL A 121 -13.17 -0.63 -9.07
CA VAL A 121 -13.22 -1.41 -7.83
C VAL A 121 -14.66 -1.51 -7.31
N ARG A 122 -15.01 -2.69 -6.79
CA ARG A 122 -16.27 -2.93 -6.06
C ARG A 122 -15.95 -3.63 -4.73
N GLY A 123 -16.18 -2.94 -3.62
CA GLY A 123 -15.80 -3.38 -2.28
C GLY A 123 -14.50 -2.74 -1.80
N LEU A 124 -13.57 -3.53 -1.27
CA LEU A 124 -12.33 -3.05 -0.66
C LEU A 124 -11.21 -2.83 -1.68
N MET A 125 -10.43 -1.77 -1.45
CA MET A 125 -9.09 -1.62 -2.01
C MET A 125 -8.11 -1.09 -0.95
N ASN A 126 -6.85 -1.43 -1.13
CA ASN A 126 -5.73 -0.87 -0.41
C ASN A 126 -4.77 -0.18 -1.39
N ILE A 127 -4.26 0.99 -1.02
CA ILE A 127 -3.30 1.75 -1.81
C ILE A 127 -2.10 2.08 -0.93
N GLN A 128 -0.92 1.90 -1.50
CA GLN A 128 0.34 2.32 -0.89
C GLN A 128 0.87 3.55 -1.60
N TYR A 129 1.21 4.57 -0.80
CA TYR A 129 1.82 5.81 -1.26
C TYR A 129 3.19 6.01 -0.61
N ALA A 130 4.06 6.74 -1.31
CA ALA A 130 5.28 7.32 -0.74
C ALA A 130 5.20 8.84 -0.81
N ILE A 131 5.71 9.53 0.22
CA ILE A 131 5.84 10.98 0.24
C ILE A 131 7.32 11.34 0.36
N LYS A 132 7.84 12.06 -0.64
CA LYS A 132 9.22 12.55 -0.66
C LYS A 132 9.29 13.90 -1.36
N ASP A 133 10.05 14.84 -0.79
CA ASP A 133 10.30 16.16 -1.35
C ASP A 133 9.01 16.87 -1.80
N ASP A 134 7.98 16.83 -0.95
CA ASP A 134 6.61 17.35 -1.17
C ASP A 134 5.84 16.76 -2.37
N ILE A 135 6.27 15.59 -2.86
CA ILE A 135 5.61 14.84 -3.93
C ILE A 135 5.01 13.56 -3.34
N VAL A 136 3.74 13.30 -3.67
CA VAL A 136 3.03 12.06 -3.36
C VAL A 136 3.14 11.11 -4.56
N TYR A 137 3.74 9.96 -4.35
CA TYR A 137 3.90 8.88 -5.34
C TYR A 137 2.94 7.73 -5.02
N VAL A 138 2.39 7.09 -6.06
CA VAL A 138 1.62 5.85 -5.92
C VAL A 138 2.59 4.67 -6.09
N ILE A 139 2.66 3.78 -5.10
CA ILE A 139 3.51 2.58 -5.15
C ILE A 139 2.73 1.43 -5.80
N GLU A 140 1.58 1.08 -5.23
CA GLU A 140 0.71 0.03 -5.74
C GLU A 140 -0.74 0.16 -5.26
N VAL A 141 -1.64 -0.49 -5.99
CA VAL A 141 -3.04 -0.65 -5.61
C VAL A 141 -3.37 -2.14 -5.56
N ASN A 142 -3.95 -2.57 -4.45
CA ASN A 142 -4.48 -3.90 -4.22
C ASN A 142 -6.02 -3.82 -4.22
N PRO A 143 -6.72 -4.16 -5.32
CA PRO A 143 -8.19 -4.07 -5.42
C PRO A 143 -8.90 -5.23 -4.69
N ARG A 144 -8.57 -5.40 -3.40
CA ARG A 144 -9.07 -6.44 -2.50
C ARG A 144 -8.86 -6.00 -1.05
N ALA A 145 -9.39 -6.80 -0.12
CA ALA A 145 -9.06 -6.66 1.30
C ALA A 145 -7.55 -6.86 1.55
N SER A 146 -6.99 -6.02 2.41
CA SER A 146 -5.61 -6.05 2.87
C SER A 146 -5.50 -6.62 4.29
N ARG A 147 -4.27 -6.79 4.77
CA ARG A 147 -4.00 -7.21 6.16
C ARG A 147 -4.32 -6.12 7.19
N THR A 148 -4.41 -4.86 6.76
CA THR A 148 -4.66 -3.69 7.62
C THR A 148 -6.15 -3.46 7.88
N VAL A 149 -7.04 -3.99 7.04
CA VAL A 149 -8.50 -3.84 7.19
C VAL A 149 -9.01 -4.21 8.60
N PRO A 150 -8.59 -5.32 9.25
CA PRO A 150 -8.99 -5.61 10.62
C PRO A 150 -8.49 -4.57 11.63
N PHE A 151 -7.27 -4.07 11.46
CA PHE A 151 -6.71 -3.02 12.30
C PHE A 151 -7.49 -1.71 12.14
N VAL A 152 -7.73 -1.27 10.90
CA VAL A 152 -8.55 -0.09 10.59
C VAL A 152 -9.95 -0.24 11.18
N SER A 153 -10.57 -1.42 11.04
CA SER A 153 -11.90 -1.68 11.60
C SER A 153 -11.93 -1.58 13.12
N LYS A 154 -10.85 -1.98 13.81
CA LYS A 154 -10.74 -1.87 15.26
C LYS A 154 -10.47 -0.44 15.72
N ALA A 155 -9.62 0.30 15.00
CA ALA A 155 -9.33 1.70 15.30
C ALA A 155 -10.55 2.60 15.10
N THR A 156 -11.30 2.39 14.02
CA THR A 156 -12.46 3.22 13.65
C THR A 156 -13.77 2.77 14.29
N GLY A 157 -13.84 1.53 14.80
CA GLY A 157 -15.10 0.91 15.22
C GLY A 157 -16.03 0.52 14.07
N VAL A 158 -15.63 0.74 12.81
CA VAL A 158 -16.44 0.42 11.63
C VAL A 158 -16.12 -0.98 11.15
N PRO A 159 -17.12 -1.86 10.89
CA PRO A 159 -16.88 -3.19 10.36
C PRO A 159 -16.64 -3.15 8.84
N VAL A 160 -15.50 -2.60 8.41
CA VAL A 160 -15.22 -2.27 6.99
C VAL A 160 -15.39 -3.48 6.07
N ALA A 161 -14.89 -4.66 6.46
CA ALA A 161 -15.05 -5.88 5.66
C ALA A 161 -16.52 -6.32 5.48
N LYS A 162 -17.36 -6.08 6.49
CA LYS A 162 -18.80 -6.38 6.40
C LYS A 162 -19.50 -5.41 5.44
N LEU A 163 -19.11 -4.14 5.46
CA LEU A 163 -19.62 -3.15 4.51
C LEU A 163 -19.19 -3.49 3.09
N ALA A 164 -17.91 -3.86 2.89
CA ALA A 164 -17.38 -4.31 1.61
C ALA A 164 -18.19 -5.46 1.00
N ALA A 165 -18.52 -6.48 1.81
CA ALA A 165 -19.32 -7.62 1.36
C ALA A 165 -20.73 -7.22 0.94
N LYS A 166 -21.35 -6.24 1.62
CA LYS A 166 -22.65 -5.70 1.22
C LYS A 166 -22.57 -4.90 -0.08
N VAL A 167 -21.51 -4.11 -0.26
CA VAL A 167 -21.28 -3.38 -1.51
C VAL A 167 -21.09 -4.34 -2.68
N GLN A 168 -20.33 -5.42 -2.50
CA GLN A 168 -20.18 -6.47 -3.50
C GLN A 168 -21.48 -7.22 -3.80
N ALA A 169 -22.44 -7.20 -2.87
CA ALA A 169 -23.80 -7.71 -3.07
C ALA A 169 -24.76 -6.67 -3.68
N GLY A 170 -24.28 -5.48 -4.05
CA GLY A 170 -25.05 -4.45 -4.76
C GLY A 170 -25.56 -3.30 -3.88
N ALA A 171 -25.20 -3.23 -2.59
CA ALA A 171 -25.56 -2.08 -1.76
C ALA A 171 -24.69 -0.85 -2.09
N LEU A 172 -25.26 0.35 -1.97
CA LEU A 172 -24.50 1.60 -2.04
C LEU A 172 -23.99 1.99 -0.65
N LEU A 173 -22.82 2.60 -0.58
CA LEU A 173 -22.23 3.15 0.64
C LEU A 173 -23.13 4.20 1.30
N ALA A 174 -23.89 4.95 0.49
CA ALA A 174 -24.91 5.88 0.99
C ALA A 174 -25.98 5.15 1.81
N ASP A 175 -26.48 4.01 1.33
CA ASP A 175 -27.50 3.19 2.03
C ASP A 175 -26.92 2.54 3.29
N LEU A 176 -25.61 2.32 3.31
CA LEU A 176 -24.87 1.77 4.45
C LEU A 176 -24.46 2.85 5.46
N GLY A 177 -24.71 4.13 5.18
CA GLY A 177 -24.30 5.25 6.03
C GLY A 177 -22.79 5.46 6.11
N PHE A 178 -22.03 4.97 5.12
CA PHE A 178 -20.57 5.08 5.07
C PHE A 178 -20.14 6.05 3.98
N THR A 179 -20.38 7.34 4.20
CA THR A 179 -20.18 8.38 3.17
C THR A 179 -18.98 9.29 3.43
N GLU A 180 -18.36 9.17 4.60
CA GLU A 180 -17.23 9.98 5.01
C GLU A 180 -16.21 9.12 5.75
N THR A 181 -14.96 9.57 5.78
CA THR A 181 -13.90 8.89 6.50
C THR A 181 -14.17 8.93 8.01
N PRO A 182 -14.19 7.77 8.70
CA PRO A 182 -14.44 7.73 10.13
C PRO A 182 -13.40 8.54 10.91
N ARG A 183 -13.89 9.38 11.83
CA ARG A 183 -13.03 10.02 12.82
C ARG A 183 -12.66 9.01 13.92
N VAL A 184 -11.44 9.09 14.40
CA VAL A 184 -10.97 8.31 15.53
C VAL A 184 -10.60 9.22 16.69
N ASP A 185 -10.80 8.73 17.92
CA ASP A 185 -10.41 9.43 19.14
C ASP A 185 -9.11 8.82 19.67
N GLY A 186 -8.00 9.55 19.52
CA GLY A 186 -6.66 9.10 19.88
C GLY A 186 -5.86 8.50 18.73
N PHE A 187 -4.73 7.87 19.10
CA PHE A 187 -3.81 7.20 18.16
C PHE A 187 -3.83 5.70 18.36
N PHE A 188 -3.92 4.97 17.25
CA PHE A 188 -3.89 3.53 17.19
C PHE A 188 -2.60 3.12 16.50
N VAL A 189 -1.82 2.27 17.14
CA VAL A 189 -0.51 1.85 16.64
C VAL A 189 -0.53 0.34 16.44
N LYS A 190 -0.10 -0.10 15.26
CA LYS A 190 0.19 -1.50 14.95
C LYS A 190 1.71 -1.68 14.99
N GLU A 191 2.14 -2.76 15.62
CA GLU A 191 3.52 -3.24 15.63
C GLU A 191 3.54 -4.71 15.18
N VAL A 192 4.70 -5.17 14.70
CA VAL A 192 4.91 -6.52 14.22
C VAL A 192 5.67 -7.37 15.23
N VAL A 193 5.52 -8.69 15.08
CA VAL A 193 6.32 -9.66 15.82
C VAL A 193 7.09 -10.48 14.80
N LEU A 194 8.42 -10.37 14.85
CA LEU A 194 9.33 -11.01 13.90
C LEU A 194 9.94 -12.30 14.50
N PRO A 195 9.98 -13.42 13.74
CA PRO A 195 10.37 -14.72 14.28
C PRO A 195 11.89 -14.96 14.29
N PHE A 196 12.72 -13.91 14.39
CA PHE A 196 14.19 -14.05 14.32
C PHE A 196 14.75 -15.03 15.35
N ASN A 197 14.16 -15.07 16.55
CA ASN A 197 14.54 -16.01 17.60
C ASN A 197 14.30 -17.49 17.25
N LYS A 198 13.48 -17.79 16.24
CA LYS A 198 13.22 -19.15 15.74
C LYS A 198 14.17 -19.55 14.62
N LEU A 199 14.90 -18.59 14.02
CA LEU A 199 15.75 -18.79 12.84
C LEU A 199 17.15 -18.20 13.06
N PRO A 200 17.94 -18.71 14.02
CA PRO A 200 19.28 -18.20 14.26
C PRO A 200 20.21 -18.47 13.07
N GLY A 201 20.80 -17.43 12.50
CA GLY A 201 21.82 -17.52 11.45
C GLY A 201 21.31 -17.65 10.01
N SER A 202 20.01 -17.44 9.77
CA SER A 202 19.42 -17.32 8.42
C SER A 202 19.75 -16.00 7.74
#